data_AF-A0A3B0QZL9-F1
#
_entry.id   AF-A0A3B0QZL9-F1
#
_cell.length_a   1.000
_cell.length_b   1.000
_cell.length_c   1.000
_cell.angle_alpha   90.00
_cell.angle_beta   90.00
_cell.angle_gamma   90.00
#
_symmetry.space_group_name_H-M   'P 1'
#
loop_
_entity.id
_entity.type
_entity.pdbx_description
1 polymer ?
#
loop_
_entity_poly.entity_id
_entity_poly.type
_entity_poly.pdbx_seq_one_letter_code
_entity_poly.pdbx_strand_id
1 'polypeptide(L)'
;MKKFGLLTAVFTLAMMISLSMVVSSANALPTLPQYEPTKMKFTNYERWLLDANGNNIGDVNQNSILDAGDIIEGIVNVTTITDIPEVGTTWTDAPGGDELTGTFQFTVTAGSMLNTSGISFGFTSAGDHFKVYYDSVDDWDPTASDAWARAAGGDLYMEVLGADLMEGSARDILPGQTQTTWWFDLTTNNTGYDIIPQLWPETASGPGSGGHLAPDGWHPNGHTSQVYLEGSLYNSTIPDWDWRSEDPAYLYAVPEPSTIILLGSGLLGAGIFSWRRKKKS
;
A
#
# COMPACT_ATOMS: atom_id res chain seq x y z
N MET A 1 32.68 -44.10 9.58
CA MET A 1 31.26 -43.68 9.48
C MET A 1 30.98 -42.22 9.90
N LYS A 2 31.71 -41.62 10.86
CA LYS A 2 31.48 -40.20 11.29
C LYS A 2 31.59 -39.12 10.20
N LYS A 3 32.26 -39.39 9.07
CA LYS A 3 32.44 -38.42 7.97
C LYS A 3 31.18 -38.24 7.10
N PHE A 4 30.27 -39.23 7.09
CA PHE A 4 29.07 -39.20 6.23
C PHE A 4 28.00 -38.28 6.82
N GLY A 5 27.70 -38.39 8.12
CA GLY A 5 26.71 -37.53 8.78
C GLY A 5 27.06 -36.04 8.77
N LEU A 6 28.36 -35.71 8.79
CA LEU A 6 28.81 -34.32 8.69
C LEU A 6 28.57 -33.73 7.30
N LEU A 7 28.72 -34.54 6.24
CA LEU A 7 28.48 -34.09 4.86
C LEU A 7 26.98 -33.83 4.65
N THR A 8 26.13 -34.72 5.16
CA THR A 8 24.67 -34.58 5.08
C THR A 8 24.19 -33.32 5.81
N ALA A 9 24.65 -33.07 7.05
CA ALA A 9 24.24 -31.88 7.80
C ALA A 9 24.63 -30.56 7.13
N VAL A 10 25.82 -30.49 6.52
CA VAL A 10 26.25 -29.30 5.77
C VAL A 10 25.40 -29.10 4.52
N PHE A 11 25.05 -30.19 3.82
CA PHE A 11 24.21 -30.12 2.62
C PHE A 11 22.77 -29.71 2.96
N THR A 12 22.21 -30.22 4.05
CA THR A 12 20.87 -29.83 4.52
C THR A 12 20.84 -28.38 4.98
N LEU A 13 21.87 -27.91 5.71
CA LEU A 13 21.95 -26.50 6.11
C LEU A 13 22.12 -25.59 4.90
N ALA A 14 22.94 -25.96 3.92
CA ALA A 14 23.09 -25.22 2.67
C ALA A 14 21.75 -25.16 1.91
N MET A 15 21.03 -26.29 1.76
CA MET A 15 19.69 -26.29 1.16
C MET A 15 18.70 -25.44 1.94
N MET A 16 18.70 -25.47 3.27
CA MET A 16 17.78 -24.65 4.08
C MET A 16 18.09 -23.15 3.93
N ILE A 17 19.37 -22.77 3.90
CA ILE A 17 19.79 -21.37 3.65
C ILE A 17 19.41 -20.97 2.22
N SER A 18 19.70 -21.81 1.23
CA SER A 18 19.34 -21.56 -0.17
C SER A 18 17.82 -21.47 -0.37
N LEU A 19 17.03 -22.34 0.26
CA LEU A 19 15.56 -22.24 0.23
C LEU A 19 15.09 -20.96 0.94
N SER A 20 15.67 -20.60 2.08
CA SER A 20 15.26 -19.36 2.78
C SER A 20 15.54 -18.09 1.99
N MET A 21 16.62 -18.07 1.18
CA MET A 21 16.95 -16.94 0.30
C MET A 21 16.11 -16.91 -0.98
N VAL A 22 15.67 -18.07 -1.49
CA VAL A 22 14.79 -18.12 -2.67
C VAL A 22 13.35 -17.74 -2.30
N VAL A 23 12.90 -18.06 -1.09
CA VAL A 23 11.53 -17.77 -0.65
C VAL A 23 11.32 -16.28 -0.33
N SER A 24 12.34 -15.57 0.13
CA SER A 24 12.19 -14.14 0.48
C SER A 24 12.20 -13.18 -0.71
N SER A 25 12.70 -13.61 -1.89
CA SER A 25 12.82 -12.73 -3.07
C SER A 25 12.01 -13.17 -4.29
N ALA A 26 11.36 -14.34 -4.28
CA ALA A 26 10.71 -14.86 -5.46
C ALA A 26 9.47 -14.05 -5.90
N ASN A 27 8.88 -13.25 -5.01
CA ASN A 27 7.62 -12.54 -5.26
C ASN A 27 7.68 -11.03 -4.95
N ALA A 28 8.87 -10.41 -4.90
CA ALA A 28 8.99 -8.95 -4.71
C ALA A 28 8.68 -8.16 -6.00
N LEU A 29 7.68 -8.62 -6.75
CA LEU A 29 7.14 -7.94 -7.91
C LEU A 29 5.80 -7.31 -7.50
N PRO A 30 5.58 -6.03 -7.85
CA PRO A 30 6.53 -5.14 -8.50
C PRO A 30 7.67 -4.67 -7.56
N THR A 31 8.85 -4.39 -8.13
CA THR A 31 10.00 -3.89 -7.36
C THR A 31 9.86 -2.40 -7.05
N LEU A 32 10.21 -2.01 -5.83
CA LEU A 32 10.24 -0.62 -5.39
C LEU A 32 11.64 -0.01 -5.56
N PRO A 33 11.75 1.27 -5.98
CA PRO A 33 12.98 2.05 -5.82
C PRO A 33 13.51 1.99 -4.38
N GLN A 34 14.83 1.85 -4.20
CA GLN A 34 15.45 1.67 -2.88
C GLN A 34 16.24 2.90 -2.47
N TYR A 35 16.16 3.25 -1.18
CA TYR A 35 16.86 4.41 -0.59
C TYR A 35 16.42 5.77 -1.16
N GLU A 36 15.25 5.81 -1.78
CA GLU A 36 14.63 7.01 -2.30
C GLU A 36 13.10 6.91 -2.17
N PRO A 37 12.40 8.05 -2.10
CA PRO A 37 10.95 8.08 -2.16
C PRO A 37 10.45 7.42 -3.44
N THR A 38 9.51 6.51 -3.29
CA THR A 38 8.76 5.88 -4.37
C THR A 38 7.45 6.63 -4.57
N LYS A 39 7.04 6.78 -5.82
CA LYS A 39 5.75 7.30 -6.22
C LYS A 39 4.97 6.23 -6.97
N MET A 40 3.78 5.91 -6.49
CA MET A 40 2.83 5.01 -7.13
C MET A 40 1.67 5.83 -7.67
N LYS A 41 1.52 5.93 -9.00
CA LYS A 41 0.33 6.58 -9.58
C LYS A 41 -0.80 5.58 -9.59
N PHE A 42 -2.00 6.02 -9.21
CA PHE A 42 -3.17 5.17 -9.23
C PHE A 42 -4.37 5.87 -9.87
N THR A 43 -5.35 5.05 -10.26
CA THR A 43 -6.72 5.48 -10.52
C THR A 43 -7.63 4.62 -9.65
N ASN A 44 -8.54 5.24 -8.92
CA ASN A 44 -9.51 4.53 -8.12
C ASN A 44 -10.94 5.00 -8.41
N TYR A 45 -11.87 4.11 -8.14
CA TYR A 45 -13.30 4.34 -8.27
C TYR A 45 -13.95 4.07 -6.92
N GLU A 46 -14.78 5.00 -6.49
CA GLU A 46 -15.38 4.98 -5.15
C GLU A 46 -16.90 5.16 -5.24
N ARG A 47 -17.58 4.60 -4.26
CA ARG A 47 -19.03 4.68 -4.09
C ARG A 47 -19.39 4.54 -2.62
N TRP A 48 -20.64 4.80 -2.31
CA TRP A 48 -21.17 4.45 -1.00
C TRP A 48 -21.13 2.93 -0.77
N LEU A 49 -20.84 2.51 0.47
CA LEU A 49 -20.93 1.10 0.86
C LEU A 49 -22.30 0.52 0.51
N LEU A 50 -22.30 -0.62 -0.20
CA LEU A 50 -23.52 -1.34 -0.57
C LEU A 50 -23.69 -2.61 0.28
N ASP A 51 -24.93 -2.97 0.59
CA ASP A 51 -25.23 -4.29 1.14
C ASP A 51 -25.22 -5.40 0.06
N ALA A 52 -25.40 -6.66 0.47
CA ALA A 52 -25.42 -7.80 -0.46
C ALA A 52 -26.58 -7.77 -1.49
N ASN A 53 -27.55 -6.88 -1.33
CA ASN A 53 -28.65 -6.67 -2.28
C ASN A 53 -28.45 -5.41 -3.14
N GLY A 54 -27.32 -4.70 -2.99
CA GLY A 54 -27.02 -3.46 -3.70
C GLY A 54 -27.70 -2.22 -3.11
N ASN A 55 -28.22 -2.27 -1.88
CA ASN A 55 -28.75 -1.08 -1.22
C ASN A 55 -27.61 -0.23 -0.68
N ASN A 56 -27.69 1.09 -0.87
CA ASN A 56 -26.77 2.03 -0.23
C ASN A 56 -26.97 2.02 1.29
N ILE A 57 -25.97 1.51 2.01
CA ILE A 57 -25.89 1.53 3.48
C ILE A 57 -24.77 2.45 3.98
N GLY A 58 -23.94 2.96 3.06
CA GLY A 58 -22.83 3.87 3.35
C GLY A 58 -23.26 5.32 3.54
N ASP A 59 -24.34 5.76 2.90
CA ASP A 59 -25.01 7.05 3.17
C ASP A 59 -25.90 6.88 4.41
N VAL A 60 -25.31 7.01 5.60
CA VAL A 60 -25.91 6.59 6.87
C VAL A 60 -27.13 7.43 7.21
N ASN A 61 -27.12 8.70 6.80
CA ASN A 61 -28.20 9.65 7.07
C ASN A 61 -29.16 9.83 5.86
N GLN A 62 -28.87 9.17 4.72
CA GLN A 62 -29.68 9.13 3.49
C GLN A 62 -29.91 10.51 2.86
N ASN A 63 -28.92 11.40 2.93
CA ASN A 63 -29.04 12.75 2.38
C ASN A 63 -28.29 12.93 1.05
N SER A 64 -27.57 11.90 0.59
CA SER A 64 -26.74 11.89 -0.62
C SER A 64 -25.63 12.97 -0.62
N ILE A 65 -25.14 13.32 0.57
CA ILE A 65 -24.06 14.26 0.82
C ILE A 65 -23.03 13.54 1.67
N LEU A 66 -21.81 13.41 1.18
CA LEU A 66 -20.72 12.79 1.96
C LEU A 66 -20.41 13.65 3.19
N ASP A 67 -20.74 13.11 4.37
CA ASP A 67 -20.58 13.76 5.66
C ASP A 67 -20.28 12.76 6.80
N ALA A 68 -20.11 13.30 8.01
CA ALA A 68 -19.65 12.54 9.16
C ALA A 68 -20.56 11.35 9.51
N GLY A 69 -19.96 10.15 9.54
CA GLY A 69 -20.61 8.89 9.82
C GLY A 69 -20.78 8.01 8.59
N ASP A 70 -20.64 8.58 7.39
CA ASP A 70 -20.78 7.84 6.15
C ASP A 70 -19.61 6.89 5.88
N ILE A 71 -19.86 5.85 5.08
CA ILE A 71 -18.89 4.82 4.72
C ILE A 71 -18.76 4.75 3.20
N ILE A 72 -17.53 4.89 2.72
CA ILE A 72 -17.17 4.77 1.31
C ILE A 72 -16.40 3.49 1.10
N GLU A 73 -16.66 2.85 -0.04
CA GLU A 73 -15.90 1.71 -0.52
C GLU A 73 -15.40 1.98 -1.93
N GLY A 74 -14.34 1.28 -2.34
CA GLY A 74 -13.88 1.37 -3.71
C GLY A 74 -12.81 0.40 -4.11
N ILE A 75 -12.45 0.51 -5.37
CA ILE A 75 -11.39 -0.25 -6.01
C ILE A 75 -10.31 0.68 -6.54
N VAL A 76 -9.06 0.24 -6.54
CA VAL A 76 -7.90 1.01 -7.01
C VAL A 76 -7.07 0.17 -7.98
N ASN A 77 -6.51 0.81 -9.00
CA ASN A 77 -5.47 0.25 -9.86
C ASN A 77 -4.24 1.16 -9.84
N VAL A 78 -3.09 0.60 -9.48
CA VAL A 78 -1.78 1.25 -9.59
C VAL A 78 -1.30 1.12 -11.02
N THR A 79 -1.01 2.25 -11.67
CA THR A 79 -0.64 2.29 -13.10
C THR A 79 0.86 2.34 -13.31
N THR A 80 1.60 3.00 -12.41
CA THR A 80 3.06 3.12 -12.52
C THR A 80 3.71 3.22 -11.15
N ILE A 81 4.91 2.66 -11.03
CA ILE A 81 5.81 2.87 -9.88
C ILE A 81 7.10 3.52 -10.39
N THR A 82 7.43 4.67 -9.81
CA THR A 82 8.62 5.45 -10.17
C THR A 82 9.38 5.92 -8.92
N ASP A 83 10.64 6.32 -9.10
CA ASP A 83 11.35 7.14 -8.11
C ASP A 83 10.78 8.57 -8.07
N ILE A 84 11.27 9.40 -7.13
CA ILE A 84 11.08 10.85 -7.15
C ILE A 84 12.46 11.47 -7.42
N PRO A 85 12.65 12.27 -8.49
CA PRO A 85 11.62 13.01 -9.24
C PRO A 85 11.15 12.35 -10.56
N GLU A 86 10.77 11.07 -10.56
CA GLU A 86 10.30 10.32 -11.74
C GLU A 86 11.34 10.18 -12.87
N VAL A 87 12.61 9.99 -12.50
CA VAL A 87 13.72 9.76 -13.45
C VAL A 87 13.71 8.30 -13.93
N GLY A 88 13.26 7.37 -13.10
CA GLY A 88 13.21 5.94 -13.37
C GLY A 88 11.84 5.32 -13.06
N THR A 89 11.29 4.58 -14.04
CA THR A 89 10.12 3.74 -13.85
C THR A 89 10.57 2.31 -13.54
N THR A 90 10.20 1.78 -12.37
CA THR A 90 10.53 0.41 -11.98
C THR A 90 9.45 -0.58 -12.42
N TRP A 91 8.20 -0.11 -12.56
CA TRP A 91 7.08 -0.92 -13.02
C TRP A 91 5.98 -0.07 -13.68
N THR A 92 5.25 -0.69 -14.60
CA THR A 92 4.12 -0.08 -15.31
C THR A 92 3.10 -1.15 -15.62
N ASP A 93 1.85 -0.85 -15.29
CA ASP A 93 0.68 -1.64 -15.70
C ASP A 93 0.62 -1.71 -17.23
N ALA A 94 0.66 -2.93 -17.76
CA ALA A 94 0.72 -3.19 -19.19
C ALA A 94 -0.37 -4.19 -19.58
N PRO A 95 -1.13 -3.93 -20.67
CA PRO A 95 -2.18 -4.84 -21.09
C PRO A 95 -1.69 -6.29 -21.29
N GLY A 96 -2.37 -7.23 -20.64
CA GLY A 96 -2.01 -8.66 -20.59
C GLY A 96 -0.80 -9.00 -19.73
N GLY A 97 -0.34 -8.06 -18.90
CA GLY A 97 0.77 -8.21 -17.95
C GLY A 97 0.30 -8.59 -16.55
N ASP A 98 1.15 -8.27 -15.57
CA ASP A 98 0.79 -8.26 -14.16
C ASP A 98 0.13 -6.92 -13.78
N GLU A 99 -0.69 -6.94 -12.74
CA GLU A 99 -1.42 -5.77 -12.24
C GLU A 99 -1.23 -5.61 -10.72
N LEU A 100 -1.39 -4.36 -10.26
CA LEU A 100 -1.48 -4.01 -8.85
C LEU A 100 -2.82 -3.36 -8.59
N THR A 101 -3.79 -4.15 -8.18
CA THR A 101 -5.16 -3.71 -7.92
C THR A 101 -5.49 -3.80 -6.45
N GLY A 102 -6.55 -3.14 -6.02
CA GLY A 102 -6.85 -3.05 -4.61
C GLY A 102 -8.28 -2.72 -4.31
N THR A 103 -8.64 -2.92 -3.04
CA THR A 103 -9.93 -2.57 -2.47
C THR A 103 -9.72 -1.72 -1.23
N PHE A 104 -10.67 -0.82 -0.98
CA PHE A 104 -10.64 -0.01 0.23
C PHE A 104 -12.05 0.23 0.76
N GLN A 105 -12.11 0.48 2.06
CA GLN A 105 -13.28 0.97 2.75
C GLN A 105 -12.82 1.93 3.86
N PHE A 106 -13.44 3.10 3.95
CA PHE A 106 -13.16 4.06 5.02
C PHE A 106 -14.41 4.77 5.50
N THR A 107 -14.36 5.25 6.73
CA THR A 107 -15.43 6.04 7.34
C THR A 107 -15.07 7.53 7.29
N VAL A 108 -16.06 8.37 7.01
CA VAL A 108 -15.97 9.81 7.18
C VAL A 108 -16.11 10.15 8.66
N THR A 109 -15.05 10.67 9.27
CA THR A 109 -14.99 10.88 10.72
C THR A 109 -15.49 12.27 11.13
N ALA A 110 -15.36 13.26 10.24
CA ALA A 110 -15.82 14.63 10.49
C ALA A 110 -16.03 15.41 9.19
N GLY A 111 -16.80 16.49 9.27
CA GLY A 111 -17.01 17.42 8.16
C GLY A 111 -18.19 17.04 7.27
N SER A 112 -18.27 17.72 6.12
CA SER A 112 -19.31 17.51 5.10
C SER A 112 -18.86 18.15 3.79
N MET A 113 -19.22 17.58 2.65
CA MET A 113 -18.91 18.15 1.33
C MET A 113 -19.53 19.54 1.11
N LEU A 114 -20.60 19.87 1.84
CA LEU A 114 -21.24 21.18 1.75
C LEU A 114 -20.53 22.26 2.58
N ASN A 115 -19.62 21.86 3.48
CA ASN A 115 -18.91 22.79 4.36
C ASN A 115 -17.54 23.14 3.79
N THR A 116 -17.15 24.41 3.91
CA THR A 116 -15.83 24.89 3.44
C THR A 116 -14.66 24.40 4.30
N SER A 117 -14.93 23.80 5.46
CA SER A 117 -13.91 23.30 6.38
C SER A 117 -13.28 21.97 5.95
N GLY A 118 -13.81 21.33 4.91
CA GLY A 118 -13.33 20.05 4.42
C GLY A 118 -14.00 18.84 5.08
N ILE A 119 -13.51 17.66 4.71
CA ILE A 119 -13.90 16.36 5.26
C ILE A 119 -12.68 15.69 5.87
N SER A 120 -12.85 14.99 6.98
CA SER A 120 -11.83 14.11 7.54
C SER A 120 -12.25 12.65 7.38
N PHE A 121 -11.27 11.79 7.11
CA PHE A 121 -11.43 10.36 6.96
C PHE A 121 -10.61 9.63 8.02
N GLY A 122 -11.04 8.42 8.37
CA GLY A 122 -10.33 7.58 9.32
C GLY A 122 -10.87 6.16 9.34
N PHE A 123 -10.05 5.22 9.80
CA PHE A 123 -10.51 3.87 10.05
C PHE A 123 -11.12 3.79 11.44
N THR A 124 -12.45 3.85 11.50
CA THR A 124 -13.21 3.87 12.77
C THR A 124 -14.28 2.80 12.83
N SER A 125 -14.65 2.22 11.70
CA SER A 125 -15.66 1.17 11.60
C SER A 125 -15.04 -0.21 11.46
N ALA A 126 -15.74 -1.22 11.97
CA ALA A 126 -15.38 -2.61 11.72
C ALA A 126 -15.53 -2.89 10.22
N GLY A 127 -14.41 -3.20 9.55
CA GLY A 127 -14.36 -3.44 8.12
C GLY A 127 -13.56 -2.39 7.33
N ASP A 128 -13.21 -1.26 7.94
CA ASP A 128 -12.35 -0.27 7.29
C ASP A 128 -10.97 -0.89 6.97
N HIS A 129 -10.52 -0.69 5.73
CA HIS A 129 -9.28 -1.26 5.21
C HIS A 129 -8.78 -0.51 3.98
N PHE A 130 -7.51 -0.70 3.67
CA PHE A 130 -6.94 -0.43 2.35
C PHE A 130 -6.02 -1.60 2.00
N LYS A 131 -6.32 -2.32 0.91
CA LYS A 131 -5.61 -3.53 0.50
C LYS A 131 -5.19 -3.41 -0.94
N VAL A 132 -3.95 -3.77 -1.23
CA VAL A 132 -3.43 -3.88 -2.58
C VAL A 132 -2.93 -5.31 -2.79
N TYR A 133 -3.23 -5.84 -3.96
CA TYR A 133 -2.97 -7.19 -4.41
C TYR A 133 -2.10 -7.14 -5.67
N TYR A 134 -1.23 -8.11 -5.80
CA TYR A 134 -0.48 -8.39 -7.01
C TYR A 134 -1.15 -9.55 -7.74
N ASP A 135 -1.58 -9.33 -8.98
CA ASP A 135 -2.06 -10.40 -9.85
C ASP A 135 -1.15 -10.54 -11.07
N SER A 136 -0.85 -11.78 -11.43
CA SER A 136 -0.11 -12.12 -12.64
C SER A 136 -0.97 -12.12 -13.91
N VAL A 137 -2.28 -11.89 -13.76
CA VAL A 137 -3.27 -11.83 -14.83
C VAL A 137 -3.92 -10.46 -14.82
N ASP A 138 -3.71 -9.68 -15.88
CA ASP A 138 -4.48 -8.46 -16.15
C ASP A 138 -5.96 -8.80 -16.41
N ASP A 139 -6.80 -8.49 -15.43
CA ASP A 139 -8.25 -8.61 -15.55
C ASP A 139 -9.03 -7.42 -14.96
N TRP A 140 -8.32 -6.37 -14.52
CA TRP A 140 -8.90 -5.12 -14.04
C TRP A 140 -9.91 -4.53 -15.02
N ASP A 141 -11.16 -4.43 -14.56
CA ASP A 141 -12.24 -3.79 -15.30
C ASP A 141 -13.24 -3.15 -14.33
N PRO A 142 -13.21 -1.82 -14.13
CA PRO A 142 -14.15 -1.14 -13.23
C PRO A 142 -15.58 -1.12 -13.79
N THR A 143 -15.80 -1.49 -15.05
CA THR A 143 -17.13 -1.58 -15.67
C THR A 143 -17.79 -2.95 -15.51
N ALA A 144 -17.03 -3.95 -15.05
CA ALA A 144 -17.52 -5.30 -14.87
C ALA A 144 -18.40 -5.41 -13.62
N SER A 145 -19.44 -6.24 -13.68
CA SER A 145 -20.32 -6.49 -12.51
C SER A 145 -19.59 -7.16 -11.34
N ASP A 146 -18.45 -7.77 -11.60
CA ASP A 146 -17.56 -8.42 -10.63
C ASP A 146 -16.25 -7.63 -10.40
N ALA A 147 -16.23 -6.32 -10.72
CA ALA A 147 -15.04 -5.45 -10.59
C ALA A 147 -14.35 -5.56 -9.21
N TRP A 148 -15.13 -5.65 -8.13
CA TRP A 148 -14.60 -5.83 -6.78
C TRP A 148 -13.80 -7.13 -6.60
N ALA A 149 -14.31 -8.24 -7.16
CA ALA A 149 -13.66 -9.54 -7.03
C ALA A 149 -12.35 -9.59 -7.84
N ARG A 150 -12.33 -8.95 -9.02
CA ARG A 150 -11.14 -8.79 -9.86
C ARG A 150 -10.06 -7.96 -9.16
N ALA A 151 -10.45 -6.82 -8.61
CA ALA A 151 -9.57 -5.95 -7.81
C ALA A 151 -8.96 -6.61 -6.56
N ALA A 152 -9.49 -7.76 -6.14
CA ALA A 152 -9.03 -8.54 -4.99
C ALA A 152 -8.55 -9.95 -5.39
N GLY A 153 -8.33 -10.22 -6.68
CA GLY A 153 -8.06 -11.54 -7.25
C GLY A 153 -6.65 -12.09 -7.01
N GLY A 154 -5.71 -11.24 -6.62
CA GLY A 154 -4.28 -11.56 -6.51
C GLY A 154 -3.77 -11.95 -5.12
N ASP A 155 -2.44 -12.03 -5.02
CA ASP A 155 -1.72 -12.20 -3.75
C ASP A 155 -1.63 -10.86 -3.01
N LEU A 156 -1.87 -10.87 -1.70
CA LEU A 156 -1.82 -9.64 -0.89
C LEU A 156 -0.41 -9.01 -0.94
N TYR A 157 -0.30 -7.79 -1.45
CA TYR A 157 0.94 -7.04 -1.62
C TYR A 157 1.20 -6.10 -0.43
N MET A 158 0.21 -5.29 -0.04
CA MET A 158 0.25 -4.45 1.15
C MET A 158 -1.15 -4.18 1.70
N GLU A 159 -1.26 -3.93 3.00
CA GLU A 159 -2.54 -3.70 3.67
C GLU A 159 -2.41 -2.77 4.87
N VAL A 160 -3.49 -2.03 5.11
CA VAL A 160 -3.79 -1.29 6.33
C VAL A 160 -5.14 -1.75 6.87
N LEU A 161 -5.21 -2.06 8.16
CA LEU A 161 -6.44 -2.43 8.87
C LEU A 161 -6.77 -1.41 9.96
N GLY A 162 -8.06 -1.33 10.32
CA GLY A 162 -8.65 -0.29 11.20
C GLY A 162 -8.25 -0.24 12.68
N ALA A 163 -6.99 -0.48 13.01
CA ALA A 163 -6.40 -0.20 14.32
C ALA A 163 -5.10 0.62 14.25
N ASP A 164 -4.49 0.74 13.06
CA ASP A 164 -3.26 1.49 12.85
C ASP A 164 -3.56 2.95 12.49
N LEU A 165 -2.53 3.80 12.52
CA LEU A 165 -2.66 5.21 12.12
C LEU A 165 -3.19 5.24 10.68
N MET A 166 -4.40 5.78 10.52
CA MET A 166 -4.97 6.10 9.23
C MET A 166 -5.81 7.36 9.40
N GLU A 167 -5.37 8.42 8.72
CA GLU A 167 -6.03 9.70 8.73
C GLU A 167 -6.04 10.28 7.32
N GLY A 168 -7.12 10.98 6.98
CA GLY A 168 -7.16 11.73 5.74
C GLY A 168 -7.95 13.02 5.88
N SER A 169 -7.72 13.93 4.94
CA SER A 169 -8.54 15.12 4.80
C SER A 169 -8.77 15.48 3.33
N ALA A 170 -9.98 15.95 3.02
CA ALA A 170 -10.31 16.58 1.75
C ALA A 170 -10.52 18.07 1.96
N ARG A 171 -9.90 18.90 1.12
CA ARG A 171 -10.10 20.36 1.08
C ARG A 171 -10.54 20.80 -0.30
N ASP A 172 -11.07 22.02 -0.36
CA ASP A 172 -11.48 22.69 -1.60
C ASP A 172 -12.47 21.82 -2.41
N ILE A 173 -13.52 21.37 -1.72
CA ILE A 173 -14.53 20.41 -2.21
C ILE A 173 -15.37 21.03 -3.34
N LEU A 174 -14.76 21.10 -4.52
CA LEU A 174 -15.37 21.43 -5.79
C LEU A 174 -14.91 20.36 -6.78
N PRO A 175 -15.81 19.83 -7.64
CA PRO A 175 -15.43 18.81 -8.62
C PRO A 175 -14.19 19.20 -9.43
N GLY A 176 -13.15 18.35 -9.40
CA GLY A 176 -11.87 18.59 -10.06
C GLY A 176 -10.94 19.61 -9.37
N GLN A 177 -11.28 20.04 -8.15
CA GLN A 177 -10.42 20.85 -7.28
C GLN A 177 -10.24 20.23 -5.89
N THR A 178 -11.07 19.25 -5.51
CA THR A 178 -10.95 18.58 -4.22
C THR A 178 -9.61 17.87 -4.12
N GLN A 179 -8.73 18.39 -3.26
CA GLN A 179 -7.49 17.72 -2.92
C GLN A 179 -7.71 16.88 -1.68
N THR A 180 -7.50 15.58 -1.81
CA THR A 180 -7.49 14.64 -0.70
C THR A 180 -6.07 14.31 -0.33
N THR A 181 -5.79 14.23 0.97
CA THR A 181 -4.51 13.81 1.52
C THR A 181 -4.76 12.71 2.54
N TRP A 182 -3.92 11.68 2.55
CA TRP A 182 -4.05 10.55 3.46
C TRP A 182 -2.69 10.13 3.99
N TRP A 183 -2.64 9.69 5.24
CA TRP A 183 -1.44 9.16 5.89
C TRP A 183 -1.80 7.87 6.58
N PHE A 184 -0.99 6.83 6.37
CA PHE A 184 -1.18 5.59 7.08
C PHE A 184 0.07 4.74 7.27
N ASP A 185 0.01 3.89 8.28
CA ASP A 185 1.00 2.84 8.55
C ASP A 185 0.47 1.47 8.09
N LEU A 186 1.33 0.69 7.45
CA LEU A 186 1.01 -0.65 6.94
C LEU A 186 0.87 -1.64 8.09
N THR A 187 -0.24 -2.36 8.12
CA THR A 187 -0.44 -3.52 8.99
C THR A 187 0.26 -4.76 8.42
N THR A 188 0.22 -4.91 7.09
CA THR A 188 0.88 -6.00 6.36
C THR A 188 1.70 -5.41 5.21
N ASN A 189 2.95 -5.86 5.07
CA ASN A 189 3.86 -5.43 4.03
C ASN A 189 4.53 -6.66 3.40
N ASN A 190 4.05 -7.07 2.22
CA ASN A 190 4.59 -8.18 1.44
C ASN A 190 5.34 -7.69 0.19
N THR A 191 5.72 -6.41 0.15
CA THR A 191 6.42 -5.81 -0.99
C THR A 191 7.83 -6.38 -1.21
N GLY A 192 8.37 -7.10 -0.22
CA GLY A 192 9.76 -7.57 -0.20
C GLY A 192 10.77 -6.51 0.25
N TYR A 193 10.29 -5.33 0.69
CA TYR A 193 11.09 -4.24 1.20
C TYR A 193 10.62 -3.82 2.59
N ASP A 194 11.51 -3.27 3.40
CA ASP A 194 11.10 -2.59 4.62
C ASP A 194 10.64 -1.18 4.26
N ILE A 195 9.41 -0.81 4.62
CA ILE A 195 8.86 0.52 4.35
C ILE A 195 9.02 1.36 5.61
N ILE A 196 9.89 2.36 5.56
CA ILE A 196 10.20 3.17 6.72
C ILE A 196 9.33 4.43 6.77
N PRO A 197 8.79 4.81 7.95
CA PRO A 197 8.04 6.04 8.10
C PRO A 197 8.86 7.27 7.69
N GLN A 198 8.23 8.19 6.95
CA GLN A 198 8.80 9.48 6.57
C GLN A 198 7.89 10.61 7.01
N LEU A 199 8.48 11.80 7.18
CA LEU A 199 7.70 13.02 7.37
C LEU A 199 7.22 13.52 5.99
N TRP A 200 5.94 13.28 5.72
CA TRP A 200 5.24 13.74 4.52
C TRP A 200 4.44 15.01 4.81
N PRO A 201 4.28 15.95 3.85
CA PRO A 201 4.73 15.92 2.45
C PRO A 201 6.14 16.51 2.21
N GLU A 202 6.88 16.88 3.26
CA GLU A 202 8.19 17.56 3.15
C GLU A 202 9.17 16.80 2.25
N THR A 203 9.12 15.47 2.27
CA THR A 203 9.96 14.58 1.47
C THR A 203 9.49 14.45 0.02
N ALA A 204 8.18 14.64 -0.26
CA ALA A 204 7.59 14.53 -1.59
C ALA A 204 7.60 15.85 -2.38
N SER A 205 8.10 16.95 -1.81
CA SER A 205 7.97 18.31 -2.37
C SER A 205 6.51 18.74 -2.61
N GLY A 206 5.55 18.08 -1.95
CA GLY A 206 4.13 18.44 -2.04
C GLY A 206 3.85 19.81 -1.40
N PRO A 207 2.71 20.44 -1.73
CA PRO A 207 2.27 21.62 -0.99
C PRO A 207 2.24 21.26 0.49
N GLY A 208 2.87 22.09 1.35
CA GLY A 208 2.80 21.85 2.80
C GLY A 208 1.35 21.62 3.18
N SER A 209 1.04 20.52 3.88
CA SER A 209 -0.32 19.98 4.07
C SER A 209 -1.31 20.92 4.76
N GLY A 210 -0.88 22.14 5.07
CA GLY A 210 -1.74 23.22 5.54
C GLY A 210 -2.41 22.88 6.86
N GLY A 211 -1.78 22.03 7.69
CA GLY A 211 -2.26 21.45 8.94
C GLY A 211 -3.66 20.83 8.89
N HIS A 212 -3.90 19.67 9.48
CA HIS A 212 -5.25 19.08 9.50
C HIS A 212 -5.69 18.71 10.91
N LEU A 213 -7.02 18.53 11.08
CA LEU A 213 -7.59 18.07 12.33
C LEU A 213 -7.76 16.54 12.24
N ALA A 214 -7.06 15.86 13.12
CA ALA A 214 -7.12 14.44 13.39
C ALA A 214 -8.02 14.15 14.61
N PRO A 215 -8.44 12.90 14.82
CA PRO A 215 -9.19 12.51 16.02
C PRO A 215 -8.45 12.81 17.34
N ASP A 216 -7.12 12.80 17.33
CA ASP A 216 -6.26 13.06 18.50
C ASP A 216 -5.79 14.52 18.61
N GLY A 217 -5.96 15.35 17.58
CA GLY A 217 -5.68 16.77 17.66
C GLY A 217 -5.40 17.47 16.34
N TRP A 218 -4.92 18.71 16.42
CA TRP A 218 -4.49 19.48 15.25
C TRP A 218 -3.02 19.19 14.92
N HIS A 219 -2.74 18.78 13.69
CA HIS A 219 -1.41 18.41 13.20
C HIS A 219 -0.90 19.47 12.23
N PRO A 220 0.00 20.37 12.64
CA PRO A 220 0.41 21.50 11.80
C PRO A 220 1.35 21.12 10.64
N ASN A 221 2.08 20.00 10.73
CA ASN A 221 3.22 19.69 9.85
C ASN A 221 3.14 18.30 9.19
N GLY A 222 1.95 17.82 8.87
CA GLY A 222 1.77 16.47 8.32
C GLY A 222 2.07 15.37 9.35
N HIS A 223 2.40 14.18 8.86
CA HIS A 223 2.60 12.97 9.68
C HIS A 223 3.90 12.26 9.37
N THR A 224 4.47 11.64 10.40
CA THR A 224 5.44 10.56 10.20
C THR A 224 4.65 9.28 9.97
N SER A 225 4.64 8.79 8.73
CA SER A 225 3.86 7.61 8.32
C SER A 225 4.59 6.83 7.23
N GLN A 226 4.29 5.54 7.11
CA GLN A 226 4.87 4.68 6.08
C GLN A 226 4.39 5.03 4.67
N VAL A 227 3.13 5.45 4.54
CA VAL A 227 2.51 5.76 3.25
C VAL A 227 1.75 7.08 3.32
N TYR A 228 1.86 7.87 2.26
CA TYR A 228 1.16 9.13 2.07
C TYR A 228 0.45 9.16 0.72
N LEU A 229 -0.82 9.51 0.65
CA LEU A 229 -1.57 9.62 -0.61
C LEU A 229 -1.98 11.06 -0.83
N GLU A 230 -1.92 11.48 -2.10
CA GLU A 230 -2.53 12.67 -2.63
C GLU A 230 -3.56 12.23 -3.67
N GLY A 231 -4.72 12.86 -3.71
CA GLY A 231 -5.75 12.53 -4.67
C GLY A 231 -6.54 13.74 -5.11
N SER A 232 -7.03 13.70 -6.34
CA SER A 232 -8.04 14.63 -6.83
C SER A 232 -9.35 13.91 -7.06
N LEU A 233 -10.44 14.37 -6.45
CA LEU A 233 -11.75 13.73 -6.58
C LEU A 233 -12.57 14.32 -7.74
N TYR A 234 -13.13 13.42 -8.55
CA TYR A 234 -13.97 13.71 -9.71
C TYR A 234 -15.27 12.89 -9.65
N ASN A 235 -16.31 13.33 -10.34
CA ASN A 235 -17.48 12.48 -10.57
C ASN A 235 -17.10 11.37 -11.55
N SER A 236 -17.50 10.14 -11.24
CA SER A 236 -17.29 9.02 -12.16
C SER A 236 -18.27 9.10 -13.34
N THR A 237 -17.83 8.61 -14.50
CA THR A 237 -18.68 8.36 -15.67
C THR A 237 -19.00 6.88 -15.84
N ILE A 238 -18.44 6.02 -14.99
CA ILE A 238 -18.68 4.58 -15.01
C ILE A 238 -19.91 4.26 -14.15
N PRO A 239 -20.88 3.48 -14.67
CA PRO A 239 -22.01 3.02 -13.87
C PRO A 239 -21.56 2.37 -12.56
N ASP A 240 -22.40 2.45 -11.53
CA ASP A 240 -22.19 1.87 -10.19
C ASP A 240 -21.06 2.50 -9.35
N TRP A 241 -20.35 3.48 -9.90
CA TRP A 241 -19.35 4.29 -9.20
C TRP A 241 -19.81 5.75 -9.14
N ASP A 242 -19.74 6.35 -7.97
CA ASP A 242 -20.13 7.75 -7.76
C ASP A 242 -18.97 8.68 -8.07
N TRP A 243 -17.76 8.29 -7.64
CA TRP A 243 -16.56 9.10 -7.76
C TRP A 243 -15.39 8.34 -8.38
N ARG A 244 -14.45 9.12 -8.88
CA ARG A 244 -13.16 8.67 -9.38
C ARG A 244 -12.09 9.58 -8.81
N SER A 245 -10.99 9.02 -8.35
CA SER A 245 -9.80 9.81 -8.06
C SER A 245 -8.56 9.28 -8.75
N GLU A 246 -7.62 10.18 -8.90
CA GLU A 246 -6.30 9.97 -9.51
C GLU A 246 -5.26 10.62 -8.61
N ASP A 247 -3.99 10.30 -8.88
CA ASP A 247 -2.78 10.89 -8.28
C ASP A 247 -2.32 10.22 -6.97
N PRO A 248 -1.06 10.45 -6.53
CA PRO A 248 -0.20 9.33 -6.17
C PRO A 248 -0.24 8.91 -4.70
N ALA A 249 0.20 7.67 -4.47
CA ALA A 249 0.72 7.22 -3.19
C ALA A 249 2.25 7.35 -3.17
N TYR A 250 2.80 7.63 -2.00
CA TYR A 250 4.22 7.79 -1.73
C TYR A 250 4.64 6.86 -0.60
N LEU A 251 5.80 6.24 -0.74
CA LEU A 251 6.40 5.38 0.28
C LEU A 251 7.92 5.45 0.20
N TYR A 252 8.62 4.93 1.21
CA TYR A 252 10.08 4.88 1.21
C TYR A 252 10.57 3.48 1.54
N ALA A 253 11.01 2.76 0.51
CA ALA A 253 11.51 1.39 0.64
C ALA A 253 13.02 1.37 0.93
N VAL A 254 13.42 0.56 1.91
CA VAL A 254 14.82 0.20 2.16
C VAL A 254 15.01 -1.31 2.02
N PRO A 255 16.19 -1.77 1.59
CA PRO A 255 16.48 -3.19 1.49
C PRO A 255 16.44 -3.85 2.86
N GLU A 256 15.93 -5.07 2.93
CA GLU A 256 15.92 -5.82 4.18
C GLU A 256 17.35 -5.98 4.76
N PRO A 257 17.63 -5.50 5.99
CA PRO A 257 18.95 -5.63 6.62
C PRO A 257 19.36 -7.09 6.84
N SER A 258 18.37 -7.97 6.95
CA SER A 258 18.49 -9.40 7.25
C SER A 258 19.32 -10.14 6.20
N THR A 259 19.19 -9.80 4.91
CA THR A 259 19.83 -10.56 3.82
C THR A 259 21.35 -10.46 3.88
N ILE A 260 21.89 -9.27 4.19
CA ILE A 260 23.35 -9.05 4.29
C ILE A 260 23.90 -9.72 5.54
N ILE A 261 23.19 -9.63 6.67
CA ILE A 261 23.61 -10.25 7.93
C ILE A 261 23.51 -11.78 7.83
N LEU A 262 22.47 -12.32 7.19
CA LEU A 262 22.29 -13.74 6.96
C LEU A 262 23.35 -14.29 6.01
N LEU A 263 23.64 -13.58 4.91
CA LEU A 263 24.74 -13.90 4.00
C LEU A 263 26.08 -13.87 4.73
N GLY A 264 26.36 -12.81 5.50
CA GLY A 264 27.59 -12.65 6.26
C GLY A 264 27.78 -13.73 7.32
N SER A 265 26.74 -14.04 8.08
CA SER A 265 26.77 -15.10 9.09
C SER A 265 26.91 -16.50 8.47
N GLY A 266 26.28 -16.75 7.32
CA GLY A 266 26.46 -17.96 6.53
C GLY A 266 27.91 -18.14 6.04
N LEU A 267 28.51 -17.09 5.48
CA LEU A 267 29.90 -17.09 5.01
C LEU A 267 30.90 -17.27 6.16
N LEU A 268 30.70 -16.59 7.29
CA LEU A 268 31.54 -16.75 8.49
C LEU A 268 31.45 -18.18 9.04
N GLY A 269 30.24 -18.75 9.09
CA GLY A 269 30.02 -20.14 9.49
C GLY A 269 30.78 -21.13 8.60
N ALA A 270 30.68 -20.96 7.27
CA ALA A 270 31.41 -21.78 6.31
C ALA A 270 32.93 -21.62 6.44
N GLY A 271 33.41 -20.39 6.66
CA GLY A 271 34.83 -20.07 6.87
C GLY A 271 35.42 -20.78 8.10
N ILE A 272 34.76 -20.66 9.26
CA ILE A 272 35.19 -21.33 10.51
C ILE A 272 35.21 -22.85 10.34
N PHE A 273 34.21 -23.40 9.64
CA PHE A 273 34.14 -24.83 9.38
C PHE A 273 35.29 -25.33 8.49
N SER A 274 35.61 -24.57 7.43
CA SER A 274 36.73 -24.89 6.54
C SER A 274 38.09 -24.84 7.26
N TRP A 275 38.28 -23.84 8.14
CA TRP A 275 39.51 -23.68 8.93
C TRP A 275 39.73 -24.82 9.93
N ARG A 276 38.66 -25.25 10.61
CA ARG A 276 38.70 -26.42 11.52
C ARG A 276 39.07 -27.72 10.80
N ARG A 277 38.74 -27.85 9.50
CA ARG A 277 39.06 -29.03 8.70
C ARG A 277 40.54 -29.10 8.35
N LYS A 278 41.18 -27.97 8.02
CA LYS A 278 42.62 -27.90 7.69
C LYS A 278 43.54 -28.22 8.86
N LYS A 279 43.14 -27.92 10.10
CA LYS A 279 43.95 -28.27 11.29
C LYS A 279 43.98 -29.76 11.64
N LYS A 280 43.13 -30.58 11.01
CA LYS A 280 43.04 -32.02 11.26
C LYS A 280 43.68 -32.88 10.16
N SER A 281 44.22 -32.26 9.12
CA SER A 281 45.07 -32.89 8.09
C SER A 281 46.52 -32.52 8.34
#